data_AF-A0A956YVQ8-F1
#
_entry.id   AF-A0A956YVQ8-F1
#
_cell.length_a   1.000
_cell.length_b   1.000
_cell.length_c   1.000
_cell.angle_alpha   90.00
_cell.angle_beta   90.00
_cell.angle_gamma   90.00
#
_symmetry.space_group_name_H-M   'P 1'
#
loop_
_entity.id
_entity.type
_entity.pdbx_description
1 polymer ?
#
loop_
_entity_poly.entity_id
_entity_poly.type
_entity_poly.pdbx_seq_one_letter_code
_entity_poly.pdbx_strand_id
1 'polypeptide(L)'
;MIKWLQDSYNGLYKVLLEPVTPRRRTVLALVVGVLLGLAWAYLISPVIFYDADPNSLHQNWQDEWVKLLADRNAAANADVSQEITLLLRQVDDPVGIINRLMNDPTESGRVQRLSAILPYAEVAQNTAAVAPQPSLVGSILPWIIAPLLIAIVFVIVTWLWKLFIYPNLIEPVARRRASAGAPADEGVARARQEAEMRRQAEATQKTDFTVSQYGKPLMQRMSVYIPGRGQFDDSFSIEDAEEKFLGECGAGISEVIGTGDPANVTAVEVWLFDKDDFVRTITHVFASEHAYNDPGLRAKLEPKGPLVLAQPGAVTILETASLRLQARIVEIEYGDGPLPPNSYFRKLTIELAAWRKAAGEQPVTVAAPAPVATAAAPAPMPSYAPISTPAPVISPPPIAPPPTDPTFGAPPPLRPLGSPPPTAPPVRPPVEDDDPFGGTGDFNPVH
;
A
#
# COMPACT_ATOMS: atom_id res chain seq x y z
N MET A 1 -3.09 18.66 -28.02
CA MET A 1 -2.34 17.41 -27.75
C MET A 1 -1.71 17.40 -26.35
N ILE A 2 -0.97 18.44 -25.95
CA ILE A 2 -0.30 18.52 -24.63
C ILE A 2 -1.27 18.47 -23.44
N LYS A 3 -2.40 19.17 -23.51
CA LYS A 3 -3.41 19.21 -22.42
C LYS A 3 -4.06 17.84 -22.17
N TRP A 4 -4.41 17.12 -23.24
CA TRP A 4 -4.95 15.76 -23.16
C TRP A 4 -3.96 14.75 -22.54
N LEU A 5 -2.67 14.89 -22.86
CA LEU A 5 -1.60 14.09 -22.25
C LEU A 5 -1.45 14.40 -20.74
N GLN A 6 -1.55 15.68 -20.35
CA GLN A 6 -1.51 16.08 -18.95
C GLN A 6 -2.73 15.60 -18.16
N ASP A 7 -3.93 15.69 -18.74
CA ASP A 7 -5.17 15.23 -18.11
C ASP A 7 -5.18 13.69 -17.99
N SER A 8 -4.69 12.98 -19.00
CA SER A 8 -4.51 11.52 -18.96
C SER A 8 -3.46 11.10 -17.92
N TYR A 9 -2.35 11.83 -17.81
CA TYR A 9 -1.32 11.59 -16.79
C TYR A 9 -1.86 11.86 -15.38
N ASN A 10 -2.55 12.98 -15.16
CA ASN A 10 -3.09 13.31 -13.85
C ASN A 10 -4.20 12.33 -13.45
N GLY A 11 -5.10 11.95 -14.35
CA GLY A 11 -6.18 11.02 -14.06
C GLY A 11 -5.70 9.57 -13.86
N LEU A 12 -4.87 9.05 -14.76
CA LEU A 12 -4.44 7.65 -14.69
C LEU A 12 -3.28 7.46 -13.71
N TYR A 13 -2.23 8.28 -13.81
CA TYR A 13 -1.04 8.06 -13.00
C TYR A 13 -1.21 8.57 -11.57
N LYS A 14 -1.59 9.84 -11.36
CA LYS A 14 -1.65 10.40 -10.00
C LYS A 14 -2.78 9.84 -9.15
N VAL A 15 -3.95 9.59 -9.74
CA VAL A 15 -5.12 9.14 -8.96
C VAL A 15 -5.11 7.62 -8.77
N LEU A 16 -4.85 6.84 -9.83
CA LEU A 16 -5.00 5.38 -9.78
C LEU A 16 -3.68 4.63 -9.50
N LEU A 17 -2.56 5.06 -10.10
CA LEU A 17 -1.32 4.29 -10.05
C LEU A 17 -0.38 4.74 -8.93
N GLU A 18 -0.24 6.04 -8.68
CA GLU A 18 0.68 6.62 -7.69
C GLU A 18 0.50 6.04 -6.28
N PRO A 19 -0.73 5.87 -5.73
CA PRO A 19 -0.93 5.27 -4.41
C PRO A 19 -0.47 3.80 -4.33
N VAL A 20 -0.48 3.12 -5.47
CA VAL A 20 -0.28 1.68 -5.59
C VAL A 20 1.16 1.35 -5.96
N THR A 21 1.84 2.27 -6.66
CA THR A 21 3.23 2.13 -7.12
C THR A 21 4.21 1.80 -5.99
N PRO A 22 5.16 0.88 -6.20
CA PRO A 22 6.20 0.60 -5.23
C PRO A 22 7.12 1.82 -5.06
N ARG A 23 7.62 2.03 -3.83
CA ARG A 23 8.55 3.13 -3.54
C ARG A 23 9.82 2.98 -4.39
N ARG A 24 10.36 4.11 -4.88
CA ARG A 24 11.59 4.15 -5.68
C ARG A 24 12.76 3.41 -5.00
N ARG A 25 12.88 3.52 -3.67
CA ARG A 25 13.92 2.82 -2.88
C ARG A 25 13.77 1.30 -2.95
N THR A 26 12.54 0.77 -2.98
CA THR A 26 12.29 -0.66 -3.10
C THR A 26 12.67 -1.19 -4.47
N VAL A 27 12.32 -0.45 -5.53
CA VAL A 27 12.72 -0.80 -6.90
C VAL A 27 14.24 -0.71 -7.06
N LEU A 28 14.88 0.29 -6.47
CA LEU A 28 16.34 0.40 -6.47
C LEU A 28 17.00 -0.79 -5.75
N ALA A 29 16.50 -1.16 -4.57
CA ALA A 29 17.02 -2.31 -3.83
C ALA A 29 16.86 -3.62 -4.61
N LEU A 30 15.75 -3.81 -5.32
CA LEU A 30 15.52 -4.94 -6.22
C LEU A 30 16.56 -4.96 -7.34
N VAL A 31 16.77 -3.84 -8.03
CA VAL A 31 17.74 -3.72 -9.13
C VAL A 31 19.16 -4.02 -8.63
N VAL A 32 19.55 -3.48 -7.48
CA VAL A 32 20.85 -3.76 -6.87
C VAL A 32 20.98 -5.26 -6.53
N GLY A 33 19.93 -5.87 -5.97
CA GLY A 33 19.91 -7.31 -5.69
C GLY A 33 20.09 -8.16 -6.94
N VAL A 34 19.43 -7.80 -8.05
CA VAL A 34 19.61 -8.48 -9.35
C VAL A 34 21.03 -8.34 -9.87
N LEU A 35 21.61 -7.13 -9.80
CA LEU A 35 22.99 -6.90 -10.23
C LEU A 35 23.98 -7.70 -9.40
N LEU A 36 23.77 -7.81 -8.09
CA LEU A 36 24.58 -8.65 -7.21
C LEU A 36 24.42 -10.14 -7.53
N GLY A 37 23.21 -10.58 -7.84
CA GLY A 37 22.93 -11.95 -8.28
C GLY A 37 23.61 -12.28 -9.62
N LEU A 38 23.58 -11.36 -10.57
CA LEU A 38 24.32 -11.49 -11.83
C LEU A 38 25.83 -11.52 -11.57
N ALA A 39 26.35 -10.63 -10.72
CA ALA A 39 27.76 -10.65 -10.35
C ALA A 39 28.16 -11.99 -9.71
N TRP A 40 27.34 -12.53 -8.82
CA TRP A 40 27.57 -13.86 -8.28
C TRP A 40 27.58 -14.94 -9.37
N ALA A 41 26.56 -14.94 -10.24
CA ALA A 41 26.42 -15.95 -11.28
C ALA A 41 27.53 -15.90 -12.33
N TYR A 42 28.09 -14.73 -12.66
CA TYR A 42 29.13 -14.62 -13.68
C TYR A 42 30.56 -14.62 -13.10
N LEU A 43 30.78 -14.15 -11.87
CA LEU A 43 32.14 -14.06 -11.28
C LEU A 43 32.45 -15.18 -10.28
N ILE A 44 31.47 -15.64 -9.50
CA ILE A 44 31.70 -16.58 -8.40
C ILE A 44 31.37 -18.01 -8.82
N SER A 45 30.27 -18.20 -9.54
CA SER A 45 29.82 -19.52 -9.99
C SER A 45 29.39 -19.47 -11.46
N PRO A 46 30.33 -19.24 -12.39
CA PRO A 46 30.03 -19.21 -13.81
C PRO A 46 29.42 -20.52 -14.29
N VAL A 47 28.47 -20.42 -15.21
CA VAL A 47 27.93 -21.57 -15.91
C VAL A 47 29.00 -22.12 -16.83
N ILE A 48 29.36 -23.39 -16.64
CA ILE A 48 30.31 -24.11 -17.48
C ILE A 48 29.49 -24.96 -18.45
N PHE A 49 29.76 -24.81 -19.74
CA PHE A 49 29.19 -25.64 -20.79
C PHE A 49 30.14 -26.81 -21.07
N TYR A 50 29.58 -28.01 -21.20
CA TYR A 50 30.30 -29.22 -21.60
C TYR A 50 29.95 -29.55 -23.06
N ASP A 51 30.80 -30.35 -23.71
CA ASP A 51 30.58 -30.84 -25.09
C ASP A 51 30.38 -29.71 -26.12
N ALA A 52 31.09 -28.60 -25.94
CA ALA A 52 31.04 -27.50 -26.87
C ALA A 52 31.80 -27.83 -28.17
N ASP A 53 31.34 -27.26 -29.29
CA ASP A 53 31.93 -27.49 -30.60
C ASP A 53 33.42 -27.08 -30.63
N PRO A 54 34.27 -27.74 -31.44
CA PRO A 54 35.70 -27.44 -31.53
C PRO A 54 36.05 -25.96 -31.77
N ASN A 55 35.21 -25.20 -32.46
CA ASN A 55 35.40 -23.75 -32.68
C ASN A 55 35.37 -22.90 -31.40
N SER A 56 34.78 -23.42 -30.32
CA SER A 56 34.69 -22.73 -29.03
C SER A 56 35.88 -23.00 -28.12
N LEU A 57 36.73 -23.96 -28.50
CA LEU A 57 37.94 -24.30 -27.78
C LEU A 57 38.99 -23.19 -27.90
N HIS A 58 39.86 -23.08 -26.90
CA HIS A 58 41.03 -22.21 -27.00
C HIS A 58 41.96 -22.68 -28.14
N GLN A 59 42.71 -21.75 -28.74
CA GLN A 59 43.47 -22.00 -29.97
C GLN A 59 44.38 -23.23 -29.90
N ASN A 60 45.09 -23.44 -28.78
CA ASN A 60 45.94 -24.60 -28.57
C ASN A 60 45.19 -25.95 -28.64
N TRP A 61 43.94 -26.01 -28.20
CA TRP A 61 43.11 -27.21 -28.27
C TRP A 61 42.54 -27.43 -29.68
N GLN A 62 42.25 -26.34 -30.41
CA GLN A 62 41.92 -26.43 -31.83
C GLN A 62 43.11 -26.97 -32.63
N ASP A 63 44.33 -26.59 -32.25
CA ASP A 63 45.56 -27.10 -32.85
C ASP A 63 45.71 -28.61 -32.62
N GLU A 64 45.52 -29.07 -31.38
CA GLU A 64 45.54 -30.50 -31.04
C GLU A 64 44.46 -31.28 -31.80
N TRP A 65 43.26 -30.73 -31.94
CA TRP A 65 42.20 -31.32 -32.76
C TRP A 65 42.66 -31.55 -34.21
N VAL A 66 43.26 -30.54 -34.84
CA VAL A 66 43.78 -30.66 -36.21
C VAL A 66 44.93 -31.67 -36.29
N LYS A 67 45.82 -31.73 -35.29
CA LYS A 67 46.87 -32.77 -35.21
C LYS A 67 46.29 -34.18 -35.16
N LEU A 68 45.24 -34.39 -34.36
CA LEU A 68 44.53 -35.68 -34.28
C LEU A 68 43.88 -36.05 -35.62
N LEU A 69 43.30 -35.09 -36.34
CA LEU A 69 42.74 -35.33 -37.67
C LEU A 69 43.83 -35.71 -38.69
N ALA A 70 45.00 -35.06 -38.62
CA ALA A 70 46.14 -35.41 -39.47
C ALA A 70 46.66 -36.83 -39.19
N ASP A 71 46.73 -37.22 -37.92
CA ASP A 71 47.11 -38.57 -37.52
C ASP A 71 46.08 -39.61 -37.95
N ARG A 72 44.79 -39.31 -37.78
CA ARG A 72 43.69 -40.17 -38.22
C ARG A 72 43.73 -40.41 -39.73
N ASN A 73 43.95 -39.35 -40.51
CA ASN A 73 44.09 -39.46 -41.96
C ASN A 73 45.31 -40.31 -42.36
N ALA A 74 46.43 -40.19 -41.63
CA ALA A 74 47.64 -40.96 -41.88
C ALA A 74 47.49 -42.45 -41.48
N ALA A 75 46.69 -42.75 -40.47
CA ALA A 75 46.47 -44.11 -39.96
C ALA A 75 45.30 -44.84 -40.65
N ALA A 76 44.47 -44.14 -41.42
CA ALA A 76 43.30 -44.72 -42.05
C ALA A 76 43.66 -45.68 -43.19
N ASN A 77 43.10 -46.90 -43.15
CA ASN A 77 43.23 -47.89 -44.22
C ASN A 77 42.16 -47.74 -45.33
N ALA A 78 41.24 -46.80 -45.16
CA ALA A 78 40.12 -46.50 -46.07
C ALA A 78 40.05 -44.98 -46.32
N ASP A 79 39.34 -44.58 -47.38
CA ASP A 79 39.14 -43.16 -47.70
C ASP A 79 38.27 -42.47 -46.63
N VAL A 80 38.91 -41.60 -45.84
CA VAL A 80 38.28 -40.78 -44.79
C VAL A 80 38.22 -39.30 -45.17
N SER A 81 38.54 -38.93 -46.42
CA SER A 81 38.67 -37.54 -46.86
C SER A 81 37.42 -36.68 -46.59
N GLN A 82 36.23 -37.25 -46.83
CA GLN A 82 34.96 -36.55 -46.57
C GLN A 82 34.74 -36.30 -45.08
N GLU A 83 35.05 -37.27 -44.22
CA GLU A 83 34.89 -37.14 -42.78
C GLU A 83 35.89 -36.13 -42.19
N ILE A 84 37.15 -36.18 -42.63
CA ILE A 84 38.16 -35.18 -42.27
C ILE A 84 37.72 -33.78 -42.69
N THR A 85 37.17 -33.63 -43.90
CA THR A 85 36.62 -32.35 -44.37
C THR A 85 35.50 -31.85 -43.46
N LEU A 86 34.57 -32.73 -43.05
CA LEU A 86 33.47 -32.36 -42.14
C LEU A 86 33.97 -31.96 -40.75
N LEU A 87 34.95 -32.67 -40.19
CA LEU A 87 35.52 -32.37 -38.88
C LEU A 87 36.39 -31.11 -38.89
N LEU A 88 37.06 -30.81 -40.01
CA LEU A 88 37.80 -29.55 -40.19
C LEU A 88 36.87 -28.33 -40.28
N ARG A 89 35.62 -28.49 -40.75
CA ARG A 89 34.63 -27.41 -40.74
C ARG A 89 34.21 -27.00 -39.33
N GLN A 90 34.43 -27.83 -38.31
CA GLN A 90 34.02 -27.52 -36.94
C GLN A 90 34.99 -26.55 -36.24
N VAL A 91 36.07 -26.13 -36.90
CA VAL A 91 37.09 -25.20 -36.39
C VAL A 91 37.05 -23.90 -37.19
N ASP A 92 37.45 -22.77 -36.59
CA ASP A 92 37.35 -21.42 -37.17
C ASP A 92 38.18 -21.24 -38.46
N ASP A 93 39.47 -21.56 -38.40
CA ASP A 93 40.40 -21.35 -39.51
C ASP A 93 41.27 -22.60 -39.75
N PRO A 94 40.71 -23.68 -40.31
CA PRO A 94 41.44 -24.94 -40.48
C PRO A 94 42.69 -24.78 -41.35
N VAL A 95 42.65 -23.94 -42.40
CA VAL A 95 43.82 -23.68 -43.26
C VAL A 95 44.89 -22.90 -42.50
N GLY A 96 44.52 -21.83 -41.79
CA GLY A 96 45.48 -21.06 -40.99
C GLY A 96 46.11 -21.88 -39.87
N ILE A 97 45.35 -22.77 -39.22
CA ILE A 97 45.86 -23.69 -38.20
C ILE A 97 46.89 -24.65 -38.80
N ILE A 98 46.58 -25.30 -39.93
CA ILE A 98 47.51 -26.23 -40.59
C ILE A 98 48.78 -25.49 -41.00
N ASN A 99 48.66 -24.32 -41.63
CA ASN A 99 49.82 -23.53 -42.04
C ASN A 99 50.69 -23.10 -40.85
N ARG A 100 50.08 -22.72 -39.73
CA ARG A 100 50.79 -22.38 -38.50
C ARG A 100 51.51 -23.60 -37.92
N LEU A 101 50.85 -24.75 -37.84
CA LEU A 101 51.43 -25.99 -37.34
C LEU A 101 52.55 -26.53 -38.24
N MET A 102 52.44 -26.41 -39.56
CA MET A 102 53.50 -26.81 -40.49
C MET A 102 54.77 -25.96 -40.35
N ASN A 103 54.63 -24.71 -39.91
CA ASN A 103 55.74 -23.79 -39.69
C ASN A 103 56.27 -23.84 -38.25
N ASP A 104 55.67 -24.64 -37.37
CA ASP A 104 56.14 -24.83 -35.99
C ASP A 104 57.34 -25.79 -35.96
N PRO A 105 58.53 -25.36 -35.49
CA PRO A 105 59.71 -26.22 -35.40
C PRO A 105 59.50 -27.47 -34.53
N THR A 106 58.60 -27.40 -33.55
CA THR A 106 58.30 -28.52 -32.63
C THR A 106 57.53 -29.64 -33.30
N GLU A 107 56.81 -29.34 -34.39
CA GLU A 107 55.94 -30.28 -35.11
C GLU A 107 56.55 -30.77 -36.44
N SER A 108 57.86 -30.62 -36.62
CA SER A 108 58.60 -31.04 -37.83
C SER A 108 58.31 -32.49 -38.26
N GLY A 109 58.04 -33.40 -37.31
CA GLY A 109 57.67 -34.79 -37.58
C GLY A 109 56.25 -35.00 -38.13
N ARG A 110 55.38 -34.00 -38.05
CA ARG A 110 53.97 -34.05 -38.50
C ARG A 110 53.69 -33.26 -39.77
N VAL A 111 54.65 -32.48 -40.26
CA VAL A 111 54.49 -31.60 -41.44
C VAL A 111 53.94 -32.37 -42.65
N GLN A 112 54.41 -33.59 -42.90
CA GLN A 112 53.91 -34.41 -44.00
C GLN A 112 52.43 -34.80 -43.82
N ARG A 113 52.01 -35.17 -42.60
CA ARG A 113 50.61 -35.51 -42.29
C ARG A 113 49.69 -34.30 -42.40
N LEU A 114 50.16 -33.15 -41.91
CA LEU A 114 49.46 -31.87 -42.02
C LEU A 114 49.31 -31.42 -43.48
N SER A 115 50.35 -31.58 -44.30
CA SER A 115 50.29 -31.27 -45.73
C SER A 115 49.29 -32.15 -46.49
N ALA A 116 49.08 -33.39 -46.03
CA ALA A 116 48.13 -34.32 -46.65
C ALA A 116 46.67 -33.94 -46.42
N ILE A 117 46.35 -33.25 -45.31
CA ILE A 117 44.98 -32.80 -45.01
C ILE A 117 44.71 -31.36 -45.46
N LEU A 118 45.72 -30.63 -45.93
CA LEU A 118 45.59 -29.24 -46.39
C LEU A 118 44.53 -29.06 -47.50
N PRO A 119 44.46 -29.93 -48.54
CA PRO A 119 43.41 -29.79 -49.57
C PRO A 119 41.99 -29.95 -49.00
N TYR A 120 41.82 -30.78 -47.96
CA TYR A 120 40.53 -30.94 -47.27
C TYR A 120 40.16 -29.70 -46.47
N ALA A 121 41.16 -29.04 -45.85
CA ALA A 121 40.96 -27.79 -45.15
C ALA A 121 40.58 -26.65 -46.10
N GLU A 122 41.18 -26.57 -47.28
CA GLU A 122 40.80 -25.57 -48.30
C GLU A 122 39.34 -25.70 -48.73
N VAL A 123 38.85 -26.94 -48.85
CA VAL A 123 37.42 -27.22 -49.12
C VAL A 123 36.54 -26.88 -47.91
N ALA A 124 37.03 -27.12 -46.69
CA ALA A 124 36.30 -26.82 -45.46
C ALA A 124 36.18 -25.32 -45.17
N GLN A 125 37.19 -24.52 -45.53
CA GLN A 125 37.37 -23.12 -45.15
C GLN A 125 36.14 -22.24 -45.37
N ASN A 126 35.50 -22.36 -46.53
CA ASN A 126 34.36 -21.50 -46.89
C ASN A 126 33.09 -21.79 -46.06
N THR A 127 33.08 -22.91 -45.34
CA THR A 127 31.97 -23.37 -44.50
C THR A 127 32.43 -23.67 -43.07
N ALA A 128 33.61 -23.15 -42.70
CA ALA A 128 34.20 -23.33 -41.39
C ALA A 128 33.40 -22.58 -40.31
N ALA A 129 33.37 -23.15 -39.11
CA ALA A 129 32.58 -22.66 -38.00
C ALA A 129 33.33 -21.55 -37.26
N VAL A 130 32.81 -20.33 -37.27
CA VAL A 130 33.50 -19.17 -36.70
C VAL A 130 33.54 -19.23 -35.18
N ALA A 131 34.70 -18.91 -34.58
CA ALA A 131 34.84 -18.88 -33.12
C ALA A 131 33.92 -17.79 -32.52
N PRO A 132 33.20 -18.09 -31.41
CA PRO A 132 32.39 -17.09 -30.73
C PRO A 132 33.26 -15.93 -30.22
N GLN A 133 33.12 -14.74 -30.81
CA GLN A 133 33.85 -13.57 -30.34
C GLN A 133 33.09 -12.83 -29.24
N PRO A 134 33.76 -12.43 -28.15
CA PRO A 134 33.14 -11.63 -27.11
C PRO A 134 32.76 -10.26 -27.67
N SER A 135 31.46 -10.01 -27.83
CA SER A 135 30.98 -8.69 -28.21
C SER A 135 30.76 -7.83 -26.96
N LEU A 136 31.21 -6.56 -27.00
CA LEU A 136 30.93 -5.59 -25.94
C LEU A 136 29.42 -5.46 -25.70
N VAL A 137 28.64 -5.46 -26.77
CA VAL A 137 27.17 -5.43 -26.69
C VAL A 137 26.67 -6.69 -25.99
N GLY A 138 27.03 -7.90 -26.45
CA GLY A 138 26.56 -9.15 -25.84
C GLY A 138 26.98 -9.33 -24.38
N SER A 139 28.11 -8.76 -23.98
CA SER A 139 28.64 -8.85 -22.61
C SER A 139 27.97 -7.86 -21.66
N ILE A 140 27.61 -6.66 -22.13
CA ILE A 140 27.02 -5.58 -21.31
C ILE A 140 25.48 -5.67 -21.28
N LEU A 141 24.87 -6.12 -22.38
CA LEU A 141 23.42 -6.10 -22.56
C LEU A 141 22.66 -6.86 -21.45
N PRO A 142 23.09 -8.04 -20.96
CA PRO A 142 22.42 -8.73 -19.86
C PRO A 142 22.39 -7.91 -18.57
N TRP A 143 23.45 -7.14 -18.29
CA TRP A 143 23.58 -6.32 -17.09
C TRP A 143 22.65 -5.11 -17.07
N ILE A 144 22.13 -4.70 -18.22
CA ILE A 144 21.20 -3.58 -18.35
C ILE A 144 19.77 -4.10 -18.53
N ILE A 145 19.58 -5.03 -19.48
CA ILE A 145 18.25 -5.52 -19.83
C ILE A 145 17.64 -6.33 -18.70
N ALA A 146 18.38 -7.24 -18.06
CA ALA A 146 17.82 -8.09 -17.01
C ALA A 146 17.27 -7.28 -15.82
N PRO A 147 18.02 -6.35 -15.19
CA PRO A 147 17.47 -5.56 -14.10
C PRO A 147 16.35 -4.63 -14.55
N LEU A 148 16.42 -4.09 -15.77
CA LEU A 148 15.38 -3.22 -16.32
C LEU A 148 14.07 -3.99 -16.51
N LEU A 149 14.11 -5.16 -17.16
CA LEU A 149 12.95 -6.01 -17.37
C LEU A 149 12.35 -6.47 -16.03
N ILE A 150 13.19 -6.91 -15.09
CA ILE A 150 12.74 -7.33 -13.76
C ILE A 150 12.08 -6.17 -13.02
N ALA A 151 12.64 -4.95 -13.08
CA ALA A 151 12.04 -3.78 -12.47
C ALA A 151 10.67 -3.43 -13.09
N ILE A 152 10.55 -3.48 -14.42
CA ILE A 152 9.30 -3.24 -15.13
C ILE A 152 8.25 -4.29 -14.75
N VAL A 153 8.60 -5.58 -14.82
CA VAL A 153 7.72 -6.68 -14.45
C VAL A 153 7.29 -6.56 -13.00
N PHE A 154 8.21 -6.24 -12.08
CA PHE A 154 7.87 -6.04 -10.68
C PHE A 154 6.84 -4.92 -10.46
N VAL A 155 6.99 -3.78 -11.15
CA VAL A 155 6.02 -2.68 -11.08
C VAL A 155 4.66 -3.12 -11.62
N ILE A 156 4.63 -3.77 -12.79
CA ILE A 156 3.38 -4.27 -13.41
C ILE A 156 2.69 -5.28 -12.50
N VAL A 157 3.43 -6.25 -11.97
CA VAL A 157 2.90 -7.26 -11.03
C VAL A 157 2.38 -6.58 -9.78
N THR A 158 3.06 -5.57 -9.25
CA THR A 158 2.58 -4.82 -8.07
C THR A 158 1.25 -4.12 -8.35
N TRP A 159 1.10 -3.54 -9.55
CA TRP A 159 -0.16 -2.93 -9.97
C TRP A 159 -1.28 -3.95 -10.12
N LEU A 160 -1.05 -5.02 -10.87
CA LEU A 160 -2.03 -6.10 -11.05
C LEU A 160 -2.43 -6.72 -9.71
N TRP A 161 -1.46 -6.94 -8.83
CA TRP A 161 -1.69 -7.52 -7.52
C TRP A 161 -2.58 -6.64 -6.66
N LYS A 162 -2.25 -5.35 -6.52
CA LYS A 162 -2.99 -4.46 -5.61
C LYS A 162 -4.32 -3.96 -6.19
N LEU A 163 -4.44 -3.79 -7.50
CA LEU A 163 -5.67 -3.30 -8.14
C LEU A 163 -6.68 -4.41 -8.43
N PHE A 164 -6.23 -5.62 -8.80
CA PHE A 164 -7.13 -6.69 -9.25
C PHE A 164 -7.14 -7.90 -8.31
N ILE A 165 -5.98 -8.40 -7.89
CA ILE A 165 -5.92 -9.69 -7.16
C ILE A 165 -6.28 -9.50 -5.69
N TYR A 166 -5.71 -8.50 -5.02
CA TYR A 166 -5.93 -8.24 -3.61
C TYR A 166 -7.41 -7.96 -3.28
N PRO A 167 -8.09 -6.99 -3.92
CA PRO A 167 -9.48 -6.70 -3.61
C PRO A 167 -10.45 -7.82 -4.02
N ASN A 168 -10.16 -8.56 -5.11
CA ASN A 168 -11.13 -9.48 -5.69
C ASN A 168 -10.95 -10.95 -5.26
N LEU A 169 -9.72 -11.39 -4.97
CA LEU A 169 -9.43 -12.76 -4.52
C LEU A 169 -9.06 -12.83 -3.04
N ILE A 170 -8.19 -11.93 -2.58
CA ILE A 170 -7.59 -12.05 -1.23
C ILE A 170 -8.51 -11.48 -0.17
N GLU A 171 -9.05 -10.28 -0.34
CA GLU A 171 -9.98 -9.70 0.62
C GLU A 171 -11.19 -10.58 0.93
N PRO A 172 -11.93 -11.16 -0.03
CA PRO A 172 -13.07 -12.01 0.29
C PRO A 172 -12.65 -13.34 0.94
N VAL A 173 -11.52 -13.94 0.55
CA VAL A 173 -11.03 -15.19 1.15
C VAL A 173 -10.42 -14.96 2.53
N ALA A 174 -9.66 -13.88 2.71
CA ALA A 174 -9.13 -13.44 4.00
C ALA A 174 -10.27 -13.06 4.95
N ARG A 175 -11.34 -12.40 4.47
CA ARG A 175 -12.56 -12.16 5.26
C ARG A 175 -13.22 -13.49 5.67
N ARG A 176 -13.35 -14.46 4.76
CA ARG A 176 -13.92 -15.80 5.03
C ARG A 176 -13.06 -16.67 5.96
N ARG A 177 -11.73 -16.56 5.89
CA ARG A 177 -10.79 -17.27 6.80
C ARG A 177 -10.66 -16.57 8.15
N ALA A 178 -10.66 -15.23 8.19
CA ALA A 178 -10.70 -14.47 9.44
C ALA A 178 -12.00 -14.70 10.21
N SER A 179 -13.12 -14.94 9.53
CA SER A 179 -14.37 -15.41 10.17
C SER A 179 -14.34 -16.88 10.60
N ALA A 180 -13.36 -17.67 10.14
CA ALA A 180 -13.28 -19.11 10.40
C ALA A 180 -12.16 -19.52 11.36
N GLY A 181 -11.25 -18.62 11.77
CA GLY A 181 -10.01 -19.03 12.47
C GLY A 181 -9.35 -18.07 13.45
N ALA A 182 -9.98 -16.97 13.89
CA ALA A 182 -9.39 -16.11 14.92
C ALA A 182 -10.18 -16.21 16.24
N PRO A 183 -9.56 -16.64 17.37
CA PRO A 183 -10.07 -16.24 18.68
C PRO A 183 -9.99 -14.72 18.76
N ALA A 184 -11.07 -14.11 19.23
CA ALA A 184 -11.27 -12.67 19.21
C ALA A 184 -10.16 -11.93 19.97
N ASP A 185 -9.33 -11.15 19.26
CA ASP A 185 -8.70 -9.99 19.87
C ASP A 185 -9.83 -9.07 20.34
N GLU A 186 -10.07 -9.04 21.65
CA GLU A 186 -11.15 -8.27 22.27
C GLU A 186 -11.14 -6.81 21.81
N GLY A 187 -9.98 -6.23 21.48
CA GLY A 187 -9.87 -4.87 20.96
C GLY A 187 -10.51 -4.65 19.59
N VAL A 188 -10.41 -5.60 18.67
CA VAL A 188 -10.99 -5.48 17.31
C VAL A 188 -12.46 -5.89 17.31
N ALA A 189 -12.84 -6.86 18.15
CA ALA A 189 -14.23 -7.23 18.38
C ALA A 189 -15.01 -6.09 19.07
N ARG A 190 -14.43 -5.44 20.09
CA ARG A 190 -15.02 -4.25 20.73
C ARG A 190 -15.08 -3.08 19.76
N ALA A 191 -14.04 -2.82 18.95
CA ALA A 191 -14.09 -1.75 17.95
C ALA A 191 -15.15 -1.98 16.86
N ARG A 192 -15.37 -3.24 16.43
CA ARG A 192 -16.47 -3.58 15.51
C ARG A 192 -17.83 -3.49 16.18
N GLN A 193 -17.96 -3.96 17.43
CA GLN A 193 -19.19 -3.84 18.20
C GLN A 193 -19.52 -2.37 18.50
N GLU A 194 -18.54 -1.53 18.81
CA GLU A 194 -18.70 -0.08 18.97
C GLU A 194 -19.08 0.58 17.64
N ALA A 195 -18.48 0.17 16.52
CA ALA A 195 -18.85 0.67 15.20
C ALA A 195 -20.25 0.21 14.76
N GLU A 196 -20.64 -1.02 15.08
CA GLU A 196 -21.98 -1.57 14.82
C GLU A 196 -23.03 -0.96 15.75
N MET A 197 -22.74 -0.80 17.04
CA MET A 197 -23.56 -0.07 17.99
C MET A 197 -23.68 1.40 17.60
N ARG A 198 -22.62 2.03 17.09
CA ARG A 198 -22.66 3.40 16.57
C ARG A 198 -23.51 3.49 15.31
N ARG A 199 -23.38 2.55 14.37
CA ARG A 199 -24.26 2.48 13.18
C ARG A 199 -25.72 2.21 13.56
N GLN A 200 -25.97 1.39 14.58
CA GLN A 200 -27.30 1.12 15.11
C GLN A 200 -27.86 2.33 15.86
N ALA A 201 -27.04 3.06 16.63
CA ALA A 201 -27.41 4.31 17.28
C ALA A 201 -27.70 5.41 16.25
N GLU A 202 -26.85 5.55 15.22
CA GLU A 202 -27.07 6.44 14.08
C GLU A 202 -28.34 6.05 13.31
N ALA A 203 -28.62 4.76 13.14
CA ALA A 203 -29.87 4.29 12.52
C ALA A 203 -31.12 4.54 13.39
N THR A 204 -30.97 4.50 14.72
CA THR A 204 -32.06 4.77 15.67
C THR A 204 -32.32 6.27 15.84
N GLN A 205 -31.28 7.10 15.68
CA GLN A 205 -31.36 8.55 15.80
C GLN A 205 -31.74 9.26 14.51
N LYS A 206 -31.66 8.57 13.36
CA LYS A 206 -32.16 9.08 12.09
C LYS A 206 -33.65 9.34 12.17
N THR A 207 -34.04 10.53 11.76
CA THR A 207 -35.45 10.89 11.71
C THR A 207 -36.12 10.09 10.59
N ASP A 208 -37.25 9.44 10.87
CA ASP A 208 -38.07 8.82 9.83
C ASP A 208 -38.83 9.91 9.07
N PHE A 209 -38.31 10.27 7.90
CA PHE A 209 -38.90 11.29 7.04
C PHE A 209 -40.03 10.76 6.15
N THR A 210 -40.41 9.47 6.24
CA THR A 210 -41.53 8.92 5.46
C THR A 210 -42.88 9.56 5.83
N VAL A 211 -43.00 10.12 7.04
CA VAL A 211 -44.15 10.87 7.53
C VAL A 211 -43.90 12.39 7.52
N SER A 212 -42.76 12.85 6.98
CA SER A 212 -42.44 14.27 6.97
C SER A 212 -43.27 15.05 5.95
N GLN A 213 -43.52 16.33 6.23
CA GLN A 213 -44.23 17.26 5.35
C GLN A 213 -43.62 17.42 3.94
N TYR A 214 -42.38 16.95 3.74
CA TYR A 214 -41.66 17.04 2.46
C TYR A 214 -41.54 15.70 1.74
N GLY A 215 -42.09 14.61 2.30
CA GLY A 215 -41.95 13.26 1.76
C GLY A 215 -40.54 12.68 1.96
N LYS A 216 -40.21 11.64 1.18
CA LYS A 216 -38.91 10.95 1.28
C LYS A 216 -37.78 11.88 0.78
N PRO A 217 -36.71 12.08 1.57
CA PRO A 217 -35.57 12.89 1.14
C PRO A 217 -34.81 12.20 0.00
N LEU A 218 -34.24 13.03 -0.89
CA LEU A 218 -33.29 12.59 -1.93
C LEU A 218 -31.98 12.12 -1.29
N MET A 219 -31.57 12.80 -0.23
CA MET A 219 -30.35 12.50 0.51
C MET A 219 -30.63 12.62 2.01
N GLN A 220 -30.15 11.63 2.79
CA GLN A 220 -30.10 11.69 4.26
C GLN A 220 -28.73 11.18 4.73
N ARG A 221 -27.98 12.03 5.44
CA ARG A 221 -26.61 11.75 5.90
C ARG A 221 -26.40 12.29 7.33
N MET A 222 -25.49 11.65 8.05
CA MET A 222 -25.00 12.12 9.36
C MET A 222 -23.61 12.71 9.14
N SER A 223 -23.39 13.95 9.55
CA SER A 223 -22.06 14.56 9.64
C SER A 223 -21.66 14.61 11.11
N VAL A 224 -20.48 14.07 11.44
CA VAL A 224 -20.02 13.95 12.83
C VAL A 224 -18.66 14.61 13.02
N TYR A 225 -18.64 15.69 13.77
CA TYR A 225 -17.42 16.36 14.20
C TYR A 225 -16.87 15.69 15.47
N ILE A 226 -15.58 15.34 15.44
CA ILE A 226 -14.79 14.86 16.58
C ILE A 226 -13.40 15.52 16.49
N PRO A 227 -12.92 16.21 17.54
CA PRO A 227 -11.59 16.83 17.57
C PRO A 227 -10.47 15.84 17.22
N GLY A 228 -9.49 16.31 16.45
CA GLY A 228 -8.31 15.52 16.07
C GLY A 228 -8.52 14.52 14.92
N ARG A 229 -9.75 14.37 14.40
CA ARG A 229 -10.06 13.51 13.26
C ARG A 229 -10.05 14.31 11.95
N GLY A 230 -8.86 14.58 11.41
CA GLY A 230 -8.71 15.27 10.12
C GLY A 230 -9.24 16.70 10.12
N GLN A 231 -9.38 17.30 8.93
CA GLN A 231 -10.11 18.55 8.76
C GLN A 231 -11.60 18.22 8.64
N PHE A 232 -12.43 18.82 9.48
CA PHE A 232 -13.88 18.64 9.41
C PHE A 232 -14.47 19.58 8.35
N ASP A 233 -14.72 19.00 7.17
CA ASP A 233 -15.32 19.63 5.99
C ASP A 233 -16.01 18.53 5.18
N ASP A 234 -17.14 18.04 5.69
CA ASP A 234 -17.92 16.97 5.06
C ASP A 234 -18.71 17.53 3.88
N SER A 235 -18.66 16.85 2.73
CA SER A 235 -19.43 17.19 1.54
C SER A 235 -20.19 15.99 0.98
N PHE A 236 -21.44 16.21 0.58
CA PHE A 236 -22.37 15.19 0.12
C PHE A 236 -23.13 15.63 -1.14
N SER A 237 -23.01 14.85 -2.22
CA SER A 237 -23.79 15.03 -3.43
C SER A 237 -25.27 14.78 -3.20
N ILE A 238 -26.11 15.62 -3.81
CA ILE A 238 -27.56 15.49 -3.89
C ILE A 238 -27.90 15.07 -5.31
N GLU A 239 -28.38 13.84 -5.46
CA GLU A 239 -28.71 13.21 -6.74
C GLU A 239 -30.17 12.75 -6.75
N ASP A 240 -30.78 12.64 -7.93
CA ASP A 240 -32.08 12.02 -8.10
C ASP A 240 -32.00 10.48 -8.24
N ALA A 241 -33.14 9.83 -8.50
CA ALA A 241 -33.23 8.38 -8.62
C ALA A 241 -32.46 7.83 -9.83
N GLU A 242 -32.17 8.67 -10.82
CA GLU A 242 -31.40 8.37 -12.01
C GLU A 242 -29.91 8.76 -11.88
N GLU A 243 -29.42 9.01 -10.66
CA GLU A 243 -28.05 9.44 -10.35
C GLU A 243 -27.66 10.77 -11.03
N LYS A 244 -28.64 11.60 -11.40
CA LYS A 244 -28.37 12.92 -11.95
C LYS A 244 -28.08 13.90 -10.82
N PHE A 245 -26.92 14.55 -10.91
CA PHE A 245 -26.50 15.58 -9.97
C PHE A 245 -27.46 16.79 -9.98
N LEU A 246 -27.99 17.13 -8.80
CA LEU A 246 -28.88 18.28 -8.56
C LEU A 246 -28.20 19.37 -7.74
N GLY A 247 -27.24 19.02 -6.88
CA GLY A 247 -26.56 19.96 -6.01
C GLY A 247 -25.67 19.24 -5.00
N GLU A 248 -25.15 19.99 -4.04
CA GLU A 248 -24.24 19.48 -3.01
C GLU A 248 -24.54 20.16 -1.67
N CYS A 249 -24.38 19.44 -0.57
CA CYS A 249 -24.49 20.03 0.76
C CYS A 249 -23.43 19.46 1.69
N GLY A 250 -23.12 20.21 2.75
CA GLY A 250 -22.04 19.82 3.63
C GLY A 250 -22.06 20.53 4.97
N ALA A 251 -21.12 20.16 5.81
CA ALA A 251 -20.87 20.80 7.10
C ALA A 251 -19.37 20.93 7.35
N GLY A 252 -18.95 22.10 7.84
CA GLY A 252 -17.54 22.42 8.03
C GLY A 252 -17.28 23.32 9.23
N ILE A 253 -16.02 23.46 9.62
CA ILE A 253 -15.62 24.35 10.72
C ILE A 253 -15.77 25.80 10.29
N SER A 254 -16.54 26.59 11.07
CA SER A 254 -16.70 28.02 10.80
C SER A 254 -15.79 28.89 11.67
N GLU A 255 -15.69 28.63 12.97
CA GLU A 255 -14.83 29.38 13.88
C GLU A 255 -14.29 28.48 15.00
N VAL A 256 -13.10 28.82 15.48
CA VAL A 256 -12.43 28.17 16.61
C VAL A 256 -12.19 29.17 17.74
N ILE A 257 -12.08 28.68 18.97
CA ILE A 257 -11.82 29.50 20.17
C ILE A 257 -10.54 29.07 20.89
N GLY A 258 -9.75 30.04 21.35
CA GLY A 258 -8.49 29.80 22.04
C GLY A 258 -7.39 29.21 21.13
N THR A 259 -6.41 28.54 21.73
CA THR A 259 -5.20 28.04 21.06
C THR A 259 -4.96 26.55 21.29
N GLY A 260 -6.04 25.75 21.35
CA GLY A 260 -5.95 24.30 21.54
C GLY A 260 -5.32 23.57 20.34
N ASP A 261 -4.63 22.46 20.60
CA ASP A 261 -4.23 21.46 19.60
C ASP A 261 -4.77 20.08 20.01
N PRO A 262 -5.77 19.51 19.29
CA PRO A 262 -6.44 20.04 18.10
C PRO A 262 -7.28 21.30 18.40
N ALA A 263 -7.57 22.10 17.36
CA ALA A 263 -8.31 23.35 17.49
C ALA A 263 -9.71 23.15 18.11
N ASN A 264 -10.07 24.00 19.07
CA ASN A 264 -11.36 23.95 19.75
C ASN A 264 -12.44 24.66 18.91
N VAL A 265 -13.24 23.89 18.20
CA VAL A 265 -14.30 24.41 17.31
C VAL A 265 -15.47 24.97 18.12
N THR A 266 -15.78 26.25 17.90
CA THR A 266 -16.86 26.97 18.58
C THR A 266 -18.10 27.21 17.70
N ALA A 267 -17.93 27.13 16.37
CA ALA A 267 -19.03 27.22 15.42
C ALA A 267 -18.80 26.32 14.19
N VAL A 268 -19.87 25.69 13.71
CA VAL A 268 -19.90 24.81 12.54
C VAL A 268 -20.89 25.40 11.54
N GLU A 269 -20.49 25.51 10.29
CA GLU A 269 -21.35 25.93 9.19
C GLU A 269 -21.93 24.74 8.45
N VAL A 270 -23.17 24.90 8.00
CA VAL A 270 -23.85 23.98 7.08
C VAL A 270 -24.19 24.77 5.83
N TRP A 271 -23.89 24.19 4.68
CA TRP A 271 -24.03 24.86 3.40
C TRP A 271 -24.80 24.02 2.39
N LEU A 272 -25.47 24.70 1.45
CA LEU A 272 -26.24 24.12 0.36
C LEU A 272 -25.90 24.83 -0.96
N PHE A 273 -25.48 24.03 -1.94
CA PHE A 273 -25.24 24.41 -3.32
C PHE A 273 -26.27 23.75 -4.25
N ASP A 274 -26.77 24.50 -5.23
CA ASP A 274 -27.76 24.05 -6.21
C ASP A 274 -27.18 24.19 -7.61
N LYS A 275 -27.23 23.10 -8.40
CA LYS A 275 -26.71 23.08 -9.77
C LYS A 275 -27.45 24.06 -10.67
N ASP A 276 -28.72 24.34 -10.41
CA ASP A 276 -29.50 25.27 -11.25
C ASP A 276 -29.36 26.74 -10.78
N ASP A 277 -28.66 26.99 -9.66
CA ASP A 277 -28.29 28.32 -9.14
C ASP A 277 -26.79 28.40 -8.80
N PHE A 278 -25.95 28.45 -9.85
CA PHE A 278 -24.49 28.47 -9.75
C PHE A 278 -23.89 29.69 -9.02
N VAL A 279 -24.69 30.71 -8.70
CA VAL A 279 -24.18 32.00 -8.18
C VAL A 279 -24.23 32.05 -6.65
N ARG A 280 -25.05 31.22 -5.98
CA ARG A 280 -25.31 31.36 -4.54
C ARG A 280 -25.22 30.02 -3.82
N THR A 281 -24.19 29.87 -2.99
CA THR A 281 -24.19 28.88 -1.90
C THR A 281 -24.84 29.52 -0.68
N ILE A 282 -25.84 28.84 -0.11
CA ILE A 282 -26.51 29.30 1.11
C ILE A 282 -25.82 28.63 2.28
N THR A 283 -25.49 29.40 3.32
CA THR A 283 -24.79 28.91 4.50
C THR A 283 -25.50 29.38 5.75
N HIS A 284 -25.78 28.46 6.67
CA HIS A 284 -26.25 28.74 8.02
C HIS A 284 -25.20 28.25 9.02
N VAL A 285 -25.10 28.89 10.19
CA VAL A 285 -24.05 28.57 11.17
C VAL A 285 -24.67 28.11 12.47
N PHE A 286 -24.28 26.93 12.93
CA PHE A 286 -24.53 26.45 14.29
C PHE A 286 -23.41 26.91 15.22
N ALA A 287 -23.73 27.80 16.15
CA ALA A 287 -22.80 28.32 17.15
C ALA A 287 -22.97 27.61 18.49
N SER A 288 -21.86 27.41 19.20
CA SER A 288 -21.87 27.00 20.61
C SER A 288 -22.65 28.02 21.45
N GLU A 289 -23.12 27.61 22.62
CA GLU A 289 -23.84 28.52 23.52
C GLU A 289 -23.00 29.75 23.89
N HIS A 290 -21.69 29.59 24.09
CA HIS A 290 -20.81 30.73 24.33
C HIS A 290 -20.72 31.65 23.09
N ALA A 291 -20.46 31.09 21.90
CA ALA A 291 -20.33 31.88 20.67
C ALA A 291 -21.63 32.58 20.27
N TYR A 292 -22.77 31.98 20.59
CA TYR A 292 -24.08 32.57 20.32
C TYR A 292 -24.40 33.76 21.24
N ASN A 293 -23.84 33.79 22.45
CA ASN A 293 -24.08 34.82 23.45
C ASN A 293 -22.96 35.88 23.52
N ASP A 294 -21.78 35.62 22.96
CA ASP A 294 -20.66 36.57 22.91
C ASP A 294 -20.79 37.53 21.71
N PRO A 295 -20.93 38.86 21.94
CA PRO A 295 -21.12 39.82 20.85
C PRO A 295 -19.96 39.85 19.83
N GLY A 296 -18.74 39.55 20.27
CA GLY A 296 -17.55 39.55 19.40
C GLY A 296 -17.57 38.38 18.43
N LEU A 297 -17.85 37.17 18.92
CA LEU A 297 -17.98 35.97 18.10
C LEU A 297 -19.18 36.05 17.17
N ARG A 298 -20.33 36.54 17.65
CA ARG A 298 -21.51 36.78 16.81
C ARG A 298 -21.20 37.71 15.63
N ALA A 299 -20.56 38.84 15.88
CA ALA A 299 -20.23 39.80 14.82
C ALA A 299 -19.31 39.21 13.74
N LYS A 300 -18.48 38.20 14.08
CA LYS A 300 -17.67 37.46 13.10
C LYS A 300 -18.47 36.43 12.31
N LEU A 301 -19.50 35.82 12.91
CA LEU A 301 -20.27 34.72 12.32
C LEU A 301 -21.46 35.22 11.50
N GLU A 302 -22.09 36.34 11.87
CA GLU A 302 -23.24 36.92 11.19
C GLU A 302 -23.01 37.20 9.69
N PRO A 303 -21.83 37.65 9.22
CA PRO A 303 -21.55 37.79 7.78
C PRO A 303 -21.57 36.48 6.99
N LYS A 304 -21.38 35.33 7.65
CA LYS A 304 -21.37 34.00 6.99
C LYS A 304 -22.77 33.46 6.75
N GLY A 305 -23.74 33.90 7.54
CA GLY A 305 -25.14 33.53 7.38
C GLY A 305 -25.91 33.55 8.70
N PRO A 306 -27.19 33.16 8.66
CA PRO A 306 -28.04 33.04 9.85
C PRO A 306 -27.41 32.17 10.93
N LEU A 307 -27.32 32.72 12.13
CA LEU A 307 -26.75 32.06 13.29
C LEU A 307 -27.84 31.33 14.09
N VAL A 308 -27.62 30.04 14.35
CA VAL A 308 -28.50 29.17 15.12
C VAL A 308 -27.74 28.63 16.32
N LEU A 309 -28.37 28.68 17.50
CA LEU A 309 -27.80 28.11 18.71
C LEU A 309 -27.78 26.57 18.61
N ALA A 310 -26.60 25.98 18.73
CA ALA A 310 -26.42 24.53 18.68
C ALA A 310 -26.93 23.89 19.99
N GLN A 311 -28.08 23.23 19.90
CA GLN A 311 -28.70 22.45 20.97
C GLN A 311 -29.27 21.15 20.40
N PRO A 312 -29.38 20.06 21.19
CA PRO A 312 -30.03 18.84 20.72
C PRO A 312 -31.44 19.16 20.19
N GLY A 313 -31.73 18.74 18.96
CA GLY A 313 -33.00 19.01 18.29
C GLY A 313 -33.12 20.36 17.61
N ALA A 314 -32.11 21.25 17.68
CA ALA A 314 -32.10 22.49 16.91
C ALA A 314 -32.13 22.17 15.41
N VAL A 315 -33.01 22.85 14.67
CA VAL A 315 -33.19 22.66 13.23
C VAL A 315 -32.98 23.97 12.51
N THR A 316 -32.31 23.90 11.36
CA THR A 316 -32.21 25.01 10.42
C THR A 316 -32.53 24.52 9.01
N ILE A 317 -33.19 25.36 8.21
CA ILE A 317 -33.62 25.01 6.85
C ILE A 317 -32.94 25.97 5.89
N LEU A 318 -32.21 25.42 4.92
CA LEU A 318 -31.58 26.15 3.83
C LEU A 318 -32.36 25.87 2.55
N GLU A 319 -32.69 26.91 1.79
CA GLU A 319 -33.51 26.77 0.59
C GLU A 319 -32.93 27.55 -0.59
N THR A 320 -32.64 26.84 -1.68
CA THR A 320 -32.29 27.44 -2.96
C THR A 320 -33.53 27.53 -3.86
N ALA A 321 -33.32 27.78 -5.15
CA ALA A 321 -34.37 27.77 -6.15
C ALA A 321 -35.02 26.37 -6.30
N SER A 322 -34.21 25.31 -6.33
CA SER A 322 -34.68 23.95 -6.63
C SER A 322 -34.51 22.94 -5.49
N LEU A 323 -33.73 23.26 -4.45
CA LEU A 323 -33.43 22.36 -3.34
C LEU A 323 -33.79 22.96 -1.97
N ARG A 324 -34.12 22.08 -1.04
CA ARG A 324 -34.32 22.38 0.38
C ARG A 324 -33.48 21.41 1.19
N LEU A 325 -32.68 21.92 2.11
CA LEU A 325 -31.89 21.15 3.08
C LEU A 325 -32.39 21.45 4.49
N GLN A 326 -32.72 20.42 5.24
CA GLN A 326 -32.93 20.50 6.68
C GLN A 326 -31.69 19.96 7.38
N ALA A 327 -31.09 20.79 8.24
CA ALA A 327 -30.01 20.38 9.10
C ALA A 327 -30.49 20.37 10.56
N ARG A 328 -30.40 19.22 11.22
CA ARG A 328 -30.84 19.02 12.61
C ARG A 328 -29.66 18.60 13.47
N ILE A 329 -29.45 19.25 14.61
CA ILE A 329 -28.52 18.77 15.62
C ILE A 329 -29.12 17.55 16.30
N VAL A 330 -28.48 16.40 16.15
CA VAL A 330 -28.92 15.14 16.77
C VAL A 330 -28.30 15.00 18.16
N GLU A 331 -27.01 15.28 18.26
CA GLU A 331 -26.22 15.10 19.47
C GLU A 331 -25.19 16.23 19.56
N ILE A 332 -24.97 16.72 20.75
CA ILE A 332 -23.95 17.72 21.06
C ILE A 332 -23.33 17.38 22.42
N GLU A 333 -22.01 17.39 22.46
CA GLU A 333 -21.22 17.27 23.66
C GLU A 333 -20.23 18.44 23.68
N TYR A 334 -20.24 19.21 24.77
CA TYR A 334 -19.27 20.28 24.98
C TYR A 334 -17.97 19.74 25.56
N GLY A 335 -16.86 20.42 25.26
CA GLY A 335 -15.58 20.08 25.85
C GLY A 335 -15.44 20.60 27.27
N ASP A 336 -14.92 19.76 28.15
CA ASP A 336 -14.49 20.13 29.49
C ASP A 336 -13.03 20.57 29.43
N GLY A 337 -12.77 21.86 29.68
CA GLY A 337 -11.44 22.44 29.56
C GLY A 337 -11.33 23.79 30.25
N PRO A 338 -10.17 24.46 30.16
CA PRO A 338 -9.93 25.75 30.80
C PRO A 338 -10.63 26.94 30.10
N LEU A 339 -11.30 26.68 28.97
CA LEU A 339 -12.09 27.68 28.24
C LEU A 339 -13.45 27.92 28.92
N PRO A 340 -14.15 29.01 28.58
CA PRO A 340 -15.49 29.26 29.12
C PRO A 340 -16.42 28.05 28.94
N PRO A 341 -17.35 27.80 29.87
CA PRO A 341 -18.32 26.70 29.74
C PRO A 341 -19.09 26.77 28.41
N ASN A 342 -19.40 25.61 27.85
CA ASN A 342 -20.17 25.46 26.60
C ASN A 342 -19.59 26.27 25.42
N SER A 343 -18.27 26.40 25.36
CA SER A 343 -17.59 27.23 24.34
C SER A 343 -17.06 26.50 23.13
N TYR A 344 -16.86 25.18 23.21
CA TYR A 344 -16.41 24.39 22.07
C TYR A 344 -16.97 22.98 22.13
N PHE A 345 -17.13 22.37 20.95
CA PHE A 345 -17.68 21.02 20.85
C PHE A 345 -16.58 19.97 21.08
N ARG A 346 -16.88 18.97 21.90
CA ARG A 346 -16.13 17.70 21.96
C ARG A 346 -16.70 16.70 20.94
N LYS A 347 -18.01 16.75 20.70
CA LYS A 347 -18.68 15.97 19.66
C LYS A 347 -19.89 16.73 19.18
N LEU A 348 -20.12 16.75 17.87
CA LEU A 348 -21.32 17.34 17.28
C LEU A 348 -21.78 16.43 16.15
N THR A 349 -23.05 16.00 16.19
CA THR A 349 -23.66 15.17 15.15
C THR A 349 -24.81 15.94 14.51
N ILE A 350 -24.73 16.15 13.20
CA ILE A 350 -25.69 16.89 12.39
C ILE A 350 -26.35 15.93 11.40
N GLU A 351 -27.67 15.87 11.42
CA GLU A 351 -28.48 15.23 10.39
C GLU A 351 -28.76 16.19 9.26
N LEU A 352 -28.30 15.81 8.07
CA LEU A 352 -28.57 16.52 6.82
C LEU A 352 -29.60 15.71 6.03
N ALA A 353 -30.72 16.34 5.70
CA ALA A 353 -31.76 15.75 4.85
C ALA A 353 -32.14 16.75 3.75
N ALA A 354 -32.11 16.32 2.48
CA ALA A 354 -32.35 17.19 1.34
C ALA A 354 -33.53 16.71 0.48
N TRP A 355 -34.32 17.66 -0.02
CA TRP A 355 -35.47 17.45 -0.89
C TRP A 355 -35.41 18.39 -2.09
N ARG A 356 -36.11 18.01 -3.16
CA ARG A 356 -36.38 18.90 -4.29
C ARG A 356 -37.60 19.76 -3.98
N LYS A 357 -37.50 21.06 -4.21
CA LYS A 357 -38.63 22.00 -4.09
C LYS A 357 -39.53 21.86 -5.32
N ALA A 358 -40.83 21.79 -5.10
CA ALA A 358 -41.80 21.98 -6.17
C ALA A 358 -41.79 23.46 -6.59
N ALA A 359 -41.86 23.74 -7.89
CA ALA A 359 -41.83 25.11 -8.39
C ALA A 359 -42.99 25.94 -7.78
N GLY A 360 -42.66 26.90 -6.91
CA GLY A 360 -43.61 27.84 -6.29
C GLY A 360 -43.73 27.81 -4.76
N GLU A 361 -42.98 26.95 -4.05
CA GLU A 361 -43.05 26.88 -2.59
C GLU A 361 -42.21 28.00 -1.93
N GLN A 362 -42.90 28.95 -1.29
CA GLN A 362 -42.29 30.05 -0.51
C GLN A 362 -41.64 29.51 0.78
N PRO A 363 -40.57 30.16 1.31
CA PRO A 363 -39.86 29.69 2.48
C PRO A 363 -40.76 29.67 3.72
N VAL A 364 -40.88 28.49 4.34
CA VAL A 364 -41.64 28.32 5.57
C VAL A 364 -40.76 28.78 6.72
N THR A 365 -41.12 29.89 7.36
CA THR A 365 -40.48 30.31 8.62
C THR A 365 -40.83 29.28 9.68
N VAL A 366 -39.84 28.61 10.26
CA VAL A 366 -40.07 27.66 11.35
C VAL A 366 -40.57 28.44 12.56
N ALA A 367 -41.86 28.28 12.89
CA ALA A 367 -42.39 28.65 14.19
C ALA A 367 -41.71 27.78 15.25
N ALA A 368 -41.21 28.41 16.32
CA ALA A 368 -40.64 27.73 17.48
C ALA A 368 -41.54 26.56 17.92
N PRO A 369 -40.98 25.40 18.31
CA PRO A 369 -41.79 24.31 18.85
C PRO A 369 -42.62 24.83 20.02
N ALA A 370 -43.90 24.47 20.03
CA ALA A 370 -44.82 24.82 21.09
C ALA A 370 -44.20 24.50 22.47
N PRO A 371 -44.28 25.40 23.46
CA PRO A 371 -43.76 25.13 24.78
C PRO A 371 -44.46 23.88 25.32
N VAL A 372 -43.64 22.93 25.78
CA VAL A 372 -44.09 21.81 26.60
C VAL A 372 -44.96 22.39 27.70
N ALA A 373 -46.19 21.87 27.82
CA ALA A 373 -47.14 22.30 28.85
C ALA A 373 -46.45 22.31 30.22
N THR A 374 -46.37 23.50 30.81
CA THR A 374 -46.03 23.73 32.21
C THR A 374 -46.88 22.81 33.08
N ALA A 375 -46.26 21.74 33.59
CA ALA A 375 -46.78 21.05 34.75
C ALA A 375 -46.82 22.07 35.89
N ALA A 376 -47.99 22.19 36.51
CA ALA A 376 -48.28 23.11 37.57
C ALA A 376 -47.22 23.08 38.69
N ALA A 377 -46.86 24.27 39.16
CA ALA A 377 -46.08 24.47 40.37
C ALA A 377 -46.69 23.68 41.54
N PRO A 378 -45.90 22.91 42.31
CA PRO A 378 -46.33 22.52 43.64
C PRO A 378 -46.25 23.73 44.58
N ALA A 379 -47.35 23.91 45.32
CA ALA A 379 -47.51 24.88 46.41
C ALA A 379 -46.49 24.67 47.55
N PRO A 380 -46.32 25.64 48.47
CA PRO A 380 -45.16 25.77 49.34
C PRO A 380 -45.04 24.68 50.41
N MET A 381 -43.79 24.40 50.80
CA MET A 381 -43.41 23.40 51.79
C MET A 381 -44.12 23.56 53.14
N PRO A 382 -44.57 22.46 53.78
CA PRO A 382 -44.79 22.46 55.22
C PRO A 382 -43.45 22.43 55.96
N SER A 383 -43.38 23.27 56.99
CA SER A 383 -42.28 23.38 57.95
C SER A 383 -41.99 22.04 58.63
N TYR A 384 -40.71 21.67 58.69
CA TYR A 384 -40.23 20.65 59.62
C TYR A 384 -39.24 21.28 60.60
N ALA A 385 -39.55 21.11 61.88
CA ALA A 385 -38.76 21.54 63.01
C ALA A 385 -37.38 20.82 63.04
N PRO A 386 -36.34 21.44 63.63
CA PRO A 386 -35.00 20.88 63.65
C PRO A 386 -34.94 19.65 64.57
N ILE A 387 -34.52 18.51 64.02
CA ILE A 387 -34.09 17.35 64.80
C ILE A 387 -32.56 17.40 64.90
N SER A 388 -32.10 17.68 66.11
CA SER A 388 -30.71 17.62 66.54
C SER A 388 -30.17 16.19 66.47
N THR A 389 -29.08 15.96 65.75
CA THR A 389 -28.21 14.78 65.95
C THR A 389 -26.73 15.15 65.71
N PRO A 390 -25.79 14.46 66.37
CA PRO A 390 -24.56 15.07 66.89
C PRO A 390 -23.36 15.02 65.94
N ALA A 391 -22.42 15.93 66.19
CA ALA A 391 -21.16 16.09 65.47
C ALA A 391 -20.31 14.80 65.45
N PRO A 392 -19.76 14.39 64.30
CA PRO A 392 -18.69 13.41 64.25
C PRO A 392 -17.34 14.07 64.56
N VAL A 393 -16.63 13.44 65.48
CA VAL A 393 -15.33 13.79 66.06
C VAL A 393 -14.23 13.78 65.00
N ILE A 394 -13.50 14.89 64.89
CA ILE A 394 -12.24 14.99 64.15
C ILE A 394 -11.18 14.22 64.94
N SER A 395 -10.69 13.11 64.38
CA SER A 395 -9.51 12.40 64.90
C SER A 395 -8.29 12.75 64.04
N PRO A 396 -7.15 13.17 64.62
CA PRO A 396 -5.94 13.48 63.86
C PRO A 396 -5.25 12.20 63.32
N PRO A 397 -4.46 12.32 62.24
CA PRO A 397 -3.87 11.18 61.54
C PRO A 397 -2.77 10.49 62.36
N PRO A 398 -2.58 9.17 62.22
CA PRO A 398 -1.46 8.46 62.85
C PRO A 398 -0.13 8.81 62.16
N ILE A 399 0.88 9.01 63.01
CA ILE A 399 2.28 9.30 62.68
C ILE A 399 2.91 8.09 61.98
N ALA A 400 3.59 8.34 60.86
CA ALA A 400 4.37 7.34 60.14
C ALA A 400 5.64 6.93 60.92
N PRO A 401 5.99 5.64 60.99
CA PRO A 401 7.33 5.21 61.39
C PRO A 401 8.36 5.37 60.24
N PRO A 402 9.65 5.54 60.54
CA PRO A 402 10.72 5.82 59.57
C PRO A 402 11.03 4.63 58.65
N PRO A 403 11.70 4.89 57.49
CA PRO A 403 11.93 3.87 56.47
C PRO A 403 12.92 2.80 56.94
N THR A 404 12.53 1.53 56.80
CA THR A 404 13.44 0.40 56.89
C THR A 404 14.14 0.18 55.54
N ASP A 405 15.47 0.03 55.61
CA ASP A 405 16.38 -0.27 54.51
C ASP A 405 15.94 -1.43 53.59
N PRO A 406 16.40 -1.44 52.33
CA PRO A 406 16.05 -2.47 51.36
C PRO A 406 16.69 -3.81 51.75
N THR A 407 15.86 -4.77 52.15
CA THR A 407 16.26 -6.17 52.17
C THR A 407 16.57 -6.61 50.74
N PHE A 408 17.83 -6.94 50.48
CA PHE A 408 18.30 -7.62 49.29
C PHE A 408 17.47 -8.89 49.07
N GLY A 409 16.57 -8.82 48.08
CA GLY A 409 15.89 -9.99 47.55
C GLY A 409 16.91 -10.93 46.91
N ALA A 410 16.77 -12.22 47.22
CA ALA A 410 17.56 -13.30 46.67
C ALA A 410 17.63 -13.25 45.13
N PRO A 411 18.75 -13.65 44.51
CA PRO A 411 18.87 -13.66 43.06
C PRO A 411 17.86 -14.65 42.44
N PRO A 412 17.30 -14.34 41.25
CA PRO A 412 16.40 -15.24 40.54
C PRO A 412 17.12 -16.54 40.17
N PRO A 413 16.40 -17.69 40.11
CA PRO A 413 16.99 -18.93 39.65
C PRO A 413 17.47 -18.79 38.21
N LEU A 414 18.68 -19.30 37.96
CA LEU A 414 19.33 -19.36 36.65
C LEU A 414 18.39 -20.02 35.63
N ARG A 415 18.21 -19.35 34.50
CA ARG A 415 17.51 -19.91 33.33
C ARG A 415 18.19 -21.21 32.91
N PRO A 416 17.44 -22.28 32.60
CA PRO A 416 18.01 -23.45 31.95
C PRO A 416 18.66 -23.04 30.63
N LEU A 417 19.90 -23.50 30.40
CA LEU A 417 20.60 -23.39 29.13
C LEU A 417 19.72 -23.93 28.01
N GLY A 418 19.74 -23.21 26.88
CA GLY A 418 18.94 -23.51 25.70
C GLY A 418 19.05 -24.95 25.24
N SER A 419 17.96 -25.43 24.64
CA SER A 419 17.94 -26.67 23.88
C SER A 419 19.05 -26.68 22.82
N PRO A 420 19.75 -27.81 22.64
CA PRO A 420 20.76 -27.94 21.58
C PRO A 420 20.10 -27.74 20.20
N PRO A 421 20.84 -27.22 19.20
CA PRO A 421 20.31 -27.03 17.86
C PRO A 421 19.88 -28.37 17.24
N PRO A 422 18.87 -28.37 16.37
CA PRO A 422 18.45 -29.57 15.68
C PRO A 422 19.61 -30.11 14.83
N THR A 423 19.82 -31.42 14.96
CA THR A 423 20.81 -32.22 14.23
C THR A 423 20.63 -32.03 12.73
N ALA A 424 21.74 -31.82 12.01
CA ALA A 424 21.76 -31.78 10.55
C ALA A 424 21.14 -33.08 9.98
N PRO A 425 20.36 -33.02 8.89
CA PRO A 425 19.87 -34.22 8.23
C PRO A 425 21.05 -35.06 7.72
N PRO A 426 20.95 -36.40 7.74
CA PRO A 426 22.03 -37.26 7.29
C PRO A 426 22.35 -37.00 5.82
N VAL A 427 23.66 -36.89 5.54
CA VAL A 427 24.23 -36.82 4.19
C VAL A 427 23.75 -38.03 3.41
N ARG A 428 23.04 -37.78 2.30
CA ARG A 428 22.65 -38.82 1.34
C ARG A 428 23.96 -39.37 0.73
N PRO A 429 24.21 -40.69 0.71
CA PRO A 429 25.38 -41.23 0.04
C PRO A 429 25.35 -40.85 -1.46
N PRO A 430 26.50 -40.67 -2.11
CA PRO A 430 26.55 -40.43 -3.54
C PRO A 430 25.86 -41.58 -4.25
N VAL A 431 25.02 -41.24 -5.22
CA VAL A 431 24.53 -42.19 -6.21
C VAL A 431 25.76 -42.71 -6.95
N GLU A 432 25.97 -44.04 -6.93
CA GLU A 432 26.89 -44.70 -7.85
C GLU A 432 26.47 -44.32 -9.26
N ASP A 433 27.27 -43.47 -9.90
CA ASP A 433 27.23 -43.31 -11.35
C ASP A 433 27.66 -44.67 -11.92
N ASP A 434 26.68 -45.40 -12.46
CA ASP A 434 26.90 -46.49 -13.42
C ASP A 434 27.65 -45.88 -14.59
N ASP A 435 28.98 -45.98 -14.54
CA ASP A 435 29.91 -45.67 -15.62
C ASP A 435 29.83 -46.80 -16.68
N PRO A 436 29.25 -46.57 -17.87
CA PRO A 436 29.22 -47.58 -18.92
C PRO A 436 30.53 -47.63 -19.74
N PHE A 437 31.55 -46.84 -19.36
CA PHE A 437 32.84 -46.76 -20.05
C PHE A 437 33.99 -46.81 -19.05
N GLY A 438 34.18 -47.98 -18.45
CA GLY A 438 35.33 -48.27 -17.59
C GLY A 438 36.67 -47.85 -18.23
N GLY A 439 37.40 -46.99 -17.52
CA GLY A 439 38.72 -46.54 -17.92
C GLY A 439 39.32 -45.50 -16.97
N THR A 440 39.63 -45.88 -15.73
CA THR A 440 40.46 -45.05 -14.84
C THR A 440 41.92 -45.05 -15.33
N GLY A 441 42.29 -44.02 -16.07
CA GLY A 441 43.68 -43.62 -16.28
C GLY A 441 44.07 -42.55 -15.25
N ASP A 442 44.54 -42.99 -14.09
CA ASP A 442 45.22 -42.16 -13.10
C ASP A 442 46.52 -41.62 -13.71
N PHE A 443 46.63 -40.30 -13.91
CA PHE A 443 47.91 -39.63 -14.14
C PHE A 443 48.05 -38.45 -13.18
N ASN A 444 48.70 -38.77 -12.06
CA ASN A 444 49.26 -37.82 -11.12
C ASN A 444 50.51 -37.16 -11.76
N PRO A 445 50.60 -35.84 -11.92
CA PRO A 445 51.82 -35.21 -12.42
C PRO A 445 52.83 -35.06 -11.28
N VAL A 446 53.97 -35.75 -11.42
CA VAL A 446 55.19 -35.49 -10.65
C VAL A 446 56.11 -34.59 -11.50
N HIS A 447 56.29 -33.36 -11.02
CA HIS A 447 57.27 -32.33 -11.38
C HIS A 447 57.25 -31.69 -12.77
#